data_AF-X0Z568-F1
#
_entry.id   AF-X0Z568-F1
#
_cell.length_a   1.000
_cell.length_b   1.000
_cell.length_c   1.000
_cell.angle_alpha   90.00
_cell.angle_beta   90.00
_cell.angle_gamma   90.00
#
_symmetry.space_group_name_H-M   'P 1'
#
loop_
_entity.id
_entity.type
_entity.pdbx_description
1 polymer ?
#
loop_
_entity_poly.entity_id
_entity_poly.type
_entity_poly.pdbx_seq_one_letter_code
_entity_poly.pdbx_strand_id
1 'polypeptide(L)'
;MEINEKDLKLIIESVLNKLESDKSDKKISADSLNSSSGQDGIFEEVNTAVDAAEAAHLELVKLTLEKRREIIRSIRKIIMSNLEEISKLAVEETTFGRVEDKIEKNRLAALKTPGIEDLEPTAYSDDNGMTLMERAAYGVIGSIIPSTNPTSTVINNGISMIAGGNSVVFNPHPMAKKSSCFTVSLINQAI
;
A
#
# COMPACT_ATOMS: atom_id res chain seq x y z
N MET A 1 51.41 12.57 17.92
CA MET A 1 51.34 11.11 17.72
C MET A 1 51.72 10.88 16.28
N GLU A 2 52.99 10.58 16.00
CA GLU A 2 53.46 10.34 14.64
C GLU A 2 53.08 8.90 14.27
N ILE A 3 52.18 8.75 13.31
CA ILE A 3 51.80 7.43 12.79
C ILE A 3 52.97 6.94 11.93
N ASN A 4 53.58 5.83 12.33
CA ASN A 4 54.67 5.21 11.59
C ASN A 4 54.10 4.53 10.32
N GLU A 5 54.88 4.50 9.24
CA GLU A 5 54.56 3.81 7.98
C GLU A 5 54.13 2.35 8.19
N LYS A 6 54.66 1.71 9.25
CA LYS A 6 54.28 0.36 9.67
C LYS A 6 52.84 0.28 10.22
N ASP A 7 52.40 1.29 10.95
CA ASP A 7 51.05 1.37 11.50
C ASP A 7 50.04 1.68 10.40
N LEU A 8 50.41 2.54 9.44
CA LEU A 8 49.60 2.84 8.26
C LEU A 8 49.35 1.57 7.44
N LYS A 9 50.37 0.73 7.26
CA LYS A 9 50.26 -0.52 6.51
C LYS A 9 49.32 -1.53 7.18
N LEU A 10 49.37 -1.64 8.51
CA LEU A 10 48.46 -2.49 9.29
C LEU A 10 47.01 -2.00 9.21
N ILE A 11 46.79 -0.68 9.23
CA ILE A 11 45.46 -0.11 9.07
C ILE A 11 44.92 -0.43 7.66
N ILE A 12 45.71 -0.24 6.62
CA ILE A 12 45.33 -0.54 5.23
C ILE A 12 44.99 -2.03 5.06
N GLU A 13 45.82 -2.94 5.58
CA GLU A 13 45.54 -4.38 5.54
C GLU A 13 44.24 -4.73 6.30
N SER A 14 43.98 -4.10 7.45
CA SER A 14 42.74 -4.33 8.19
C SER A 14 41.49 -3.86 7.44
N VAL A 15 41.59 -2.74 6.71
CA VAL A 15 40.48 -2.17 5.93
C VAL A 15 40.23 -3.00 4.68
N LEU A 16 41.28 -3.45 4.00
CA LEU A 16 41.16 -4.33 2.84
C LEU A 16 40.56 -5.68 3.21
N ASN A 17 40.99 -6.28 4.32
CA ASN A 17 40.39 -7.54 4.81
C ASN A 17 38.91 -7.37 5.16
N LYS A 18 38.51 -6.22 5.73
CA LYS A 18 37.08 -5.91 5.98
C LYS A 18 36.28 -5.75 4.69
N LEU A 19 36.85 -5.10 3.68
CA LEU A 19 36.21 -4.93 2.38
C LEU A 19 36.12 -6.26 1.60
N GLU A 20 37.07 -7.16 1.78
CA GLU A 20 37.03 -8.50 1.20
C GLU A 20 36.05 -9.41 1.96
N SER A 21 35.97 -9.33 3.29
CA SER A 21 34.95 -10.06 4.07
C SER A 21 33.53 -9.61 3.72
N ASP A 22 33.31 -8.30 3.55
CA ASP A 22 32.03 -7.73 3.13
C ASP A 22 31.66 -8.13 1.68
N LYS A 23 32.64 -8.50 0.86
CA LYS A 23 32.41 -9.04 -0.50
C LYS A 23 32.18 -10.56 -0.49
N SER A 24 32.80 -11.32 0.41
CA SER A 24 32.60 -12.77 0.49
C SER A 24 31.22 -13.17 1.05
N ASP A 25 30.57 -12.29 1.82
CA ASP A 25 29.18 -12.48 2.28
C ASP A 25 28.13 -12.12 1.21
N LYS A 26 28.56 -11.67 0.02
CA LYS A 26 27.70 -11.47 -1.16
C LYS A 26 27.97 -12.51 -2.26
N LYS A 27 28.08 -13.80 -1.90
CA LYS A 27 27.68 -14.87 -2.83
C LYS A 27 26.18 -15.04 -2.76
N ILE A 28 25.47 -14.20 -3.51
CA ILE A 28 24.05 -14.37 -3.78
C ILE A 28 23.91 -15.66 -4.59
N SER A 29 23.45 -16.73 -3.94
CA SER A 29 22.84 -17.86 -4.62
C SER A 29 21.61 -17.36 -5.36
N ALA A 30 21.60 -17.47 -6.69
CA ALA A 30 20.50 -17.05 -7.54
C ALA A 30 19.19 -17.86 -7.33
N ASP A 31 19.20 -18.85 -6.44
CA ASP A 31 18.08 -19.75 -6.17
C ASP A 31 17.32 -19.43 -4.86
N SER A 32 17.61 -18.32 -4.18
CA SER A 32 16.96 -17.94 -2.91
C SER A 32 16.23 -16.58 -2.93
N LEU A 33 15.80 -16.11 -4.10
CA LEU A 33 14.96 -14.89 -4.23
C LEU A 33 13.46 -15.11 -3.94
N ASN A 34 13.09 -16.27 -3.39
CA ASN A 34 11.70 -16.61 -3.03
C ASN A 34 11.49 -16.68 -1.51
N SER A 35 11.85 -15.61 -0.79
CA SER A 35 11.46 -15.39 0.62
C SER A 35 11.59 -13.90 0.91
N SER A 36 10.56 -13.08 0.99
CA SER A 36 9.15 -13.24 1.37
C SER A 36 8.29 -12.35 0.46
N SER A 37 7.57 -12.94 -0.49
CA SER A 37 6.52 -12.23 -1.22
C SER A 37 5.46 -11.80 -0.21
N GLY A 38 5.24 -10.49 -0.02
CA GLY A 38 4.36 -9.97 1.02
C GLY A 38 3.01 -10.68 1.02
N GLN A 39 2.75 -11.46 2.08
CA GLN A 39 1.57 -12.29 2.18
C GLN A 39 0.34 -11.37 2.32
N ASP A 40 -0.62 -11.52 1.41
CA ASP A 40 -1.83 -10.69 1.35
C ASP A 40 -1.55 -9.18 1.39
N GLY A 41 -0.49 -8.74 0.69
CA GLY A 41 -0.12 -7.32 0.58
C GLY A 41 0.53 -6.71 1.83
N ILE A 42 1.02 -7.55 2.77
CA ILE A 42 1.76 -7.11 3.95
C ILE A 42 3.25 -7.38 3.76
N PHE A 43 4.06 -6.35 3.97
CA PHE A 43 5.51 -6.39 3.79
C PHE A 43 6.21 -5.90 5.07
N GLU A 44 7.40 -6.43 5.34
CA GLU A 44 8.23 -6.01 6.47
C GLU A 44 8.93 -4.67 6.20
N GLU A 45 9.38 -4.49 4.95
CA GLU A 45 10.16 -3.33 4.52
C GLU A 45 9.36 -2.45 3.56
N VAL A 46 9.49 -1.12 3.73
CA VAL A 46 8.74 -0.12 2.96
C VAL A 46 9.11 -0.18 1.48
N ASN A 47 10.40 -0.31 1.15
CA ASN A 47 10.85 -0.33 -0.25
C ASN A 47 10.23 -1.52 -1.00
N THR A 48 10.20 -2.70 -0.39
CA THR A 48 9.58 -3.89 -0.99
C THR A 48 8.08 -3.71 -1.21
N ALA A 49 7.39 -3.01 -0.30
CA ALA A 49 5.98 -2.68 -0.46
C ALA A 49 5.75 -1.69 -1.62
N VAL A 50 6.63 -0.70 -1.75
CA VAL A 50 6.59 0.29 -2.84
C VAL A 50 6.87 -0.36 -4.19
N ASP A 51 7.89 -1.21 -4.28
CA ASP A 51 8.24 -1.95 -5.51
C ASP A 51 7.07 -2.84 -5.97
N ALA A 52 6.43 -3.55 -5.03
CA ALA A 52 5.25 -4.35 -5.32
C ALA A 52 4.05 -3.49 -5.76
N ALA A 53 3.84 -2.34 -5.13
CA ALA A 53 2.78 -1.41 -5.49
C ALA A 53 3.03 -0.75 -6.86
N GLU A 54 4.28 -0.46 -7.22
CA GLU A 54 4.65 0.06 -8.54
C GLU A 54 4.34 -0.97 -9.63
N ALA A 55 4.75 -2.23 -9.42
CA ALA A 55 4.41 -3.33 -10.32
C ALA A 55 2.88 -3.50 -10.47
N ALA A 56 2.13 -3.46 -9.37
CA ALA A 56 0.67 -3.55 -9.39
C ALA A 56 0.02 -2.36 -10.11
N HIS A 57 0.54 -1.15 -9.95
CA HIS A 57 0.04 0.04 -10.65
C HIS A 57 0.17 -0.10 -12.17
N LEU A 58 1.32 -0.58 -12.66
CA LEU A 58 1.55 -0.80 -14.09
C LEU A 58 0.55 -1.78 -14.70
N GLU A 59 0.14 -2.81 -13.95
CA GLU A 59 -0.92 -3.73 -14.40
C GLU A 59 -2.32 -3.10 -14.29
N LEU A 60 -2.62 -2.39 -13.20
CA LEU A 60 -3.91 -1.75 -12.96
C LEU A 60 -4.25 -0.68 -14.01
N VAL A 61 -3.25 0.06 -14.51
CA VAL A 61 -3.44 1.09 -15.56
C VAL A 61 -3.88 0.46 -16.87
N LYS A 62 -3.43 -0.76 -17.19
CA LYS A 62 -3.82 -1.49 -18.41
C LYS A 62 -5.27 -1.99 -18.37
N LEU A 63 -5.88 -2.06 -17.19
CA LEU A 63 -7.23 -2.55 -17.01
C LEU A 63 -8.28 -1.51 -17.42
N THR A 64 -9.41 -2.01 -17.92
CA THR A 64 -10.57 -1.16 -18.24
C THR A 64 -11.26 -0.64 -16.99
N LEU A 65 -12.05 0.43 -17.15
CA LEU A 65 -12.90 0.95 -16.08
C LEU A 65 -13.88 -0.12 -15.55
N GLU A 66 -14.46 -0.97 -16.41
CA GLU A 66 -15.32 -2.06 -15.93
C GLU A 66 -14.53 -3.06 -15.06
N LYS A 67 -13.30 -3.40 -15.43
CA LYS A 67 -12.51 -4.31 -14.60
C LYS A 67 -12.19 -3.70 -13.24
N ARG A 68 -11.88 -2.40 -13.18
CA ARG A 68 -11.74 -1.67 -11.91
C ARG A 68 -13.05 -1.64 -11.12
N ARG A 69 -14.21 -1.55 -11.80
CA ARG A 69 -15.54 -1.65 -11.17
C ARG A 69 -15.76 -3.01 -10.52
N GLU A 70 -15.38 -4.09 -11.19
CA GLU A 70 -15.43 -5.45 -10.63
C GLU A 70 -14.56 -5.58 -9.39
N ILE A 71 -13.31 -5.10 -9.44
CA ILE A 71 -12.39 -5.08 -8.29
C ILE A 71 -13.03 -4.34 -7.12
N ILE A 72 -13.55 -3.12 -7.34
CA ILE A 72 -14.22 -2.34 -6.29
C ILE A 72 -15.44 -3.09 -5.73
N ARG A 73 -16.25 -3.73 -6.57
CA ARG A 73 -17.38 -4.55 -6.10
C ARG A 73 -16.93 -5.71 -5.22
N SER A 74 -15.84 -6.40 -5.58
CA SER A 74 -15.25 -7.47 -4.77
C SER A 74 -14.74 -6.96 -3.43
N ILE A 75 -14.04 -5.81 -3.42
CA ILE A 75 -13.58 -5.13 -2.20
C ILE A 75 -14.77 -4.79 -1.30
N ARG A 76 -15.81 -4.16 -1.85
CA ARG A 76 -17.02 -3.84 -1.09
C ARG A 76 -17.66 -5.10 -0.50
N LYS A 77 -17.74 -6.19 -1.26
CA LYS A 77 -18.32 -7.46 -0.80
C LYS A 77 -17.53 -8.06 0.36
N ILE A 78 -16.21 -8.18 0.25
CA ILE A 78 -15.39 -8.79 1.32
C ILE A 78 -15.41 -7.93 2.59
N ILE A 79 -15.38 -6.61 2.47
CA ILE A 79 -15.46 -5.71 3.63
C ILE A 79 -16.82 -5.83 4.30
N MET A 80 -17.92 -5.88 3.53
CA MET A 80 -19.26 -6.07 4.07
C MET A 80 -19.41 -7.39 4.83
N SER A 81 -18.76 -8.46 4.37
CA SER A 81 -18.76 -9.76 5.05
C SER A 81 -17.94 -9.79 6.35
N ASN A 82 -17.02 -8.83 6.55
CA ASN A 82 -16.08 -8.81 7.68
C ASN A 82 -16.24 -7.56 8.58
N LEU A 83 -17.34 -6.79 8.44
CA LEU A 83 -17.55 -5.53 9.17
C LEU A 83 -17.40 -5.67 10.68
N GLU A 84 -17.98 -6.73 11.25
CA GLU A 84 -17.93 -6.95 12.70
C GLU A 84 -16.51 -7.24 13.16
N GLU A 85 -15.79 -8.10 12.43
CA GLU A 85 -14.45 -8.55 12.78
C GLU A 85 -13.46 -7.39 12.76
N ILE A 86 -13.42 -6.62 11.66
CA ILE A 86 -12.52 -5.47 11.54
C ILE A 86 -12.85 -4.38 12.58
N SER A 87 -14.13 -4.21 12.93
CA SER A 87 -14.57 -3.21 13.90
C SER A 87 -14.23 -3.61 15.33
N LYS A 88 -14.45 -4.88 15.71
CA LYS A 88 -14.06 -5.44 17.02
C LYS A 88 -12.56 -5.33 17.21
N LEU A 89 -11.79 -5.80 16.23
CA LEU A 89 -10.33 -5.73 16.26
C LEU A 89 -9.82 -4.28 16.41
N ALA A 90 -10.45 -3.32 15.72
CA ALA A 90 -10.07 -1.92 15.85
C ALA A 90 -10.34 -1.35 17.25
N VAL A 91 -11.46 -1.69 17.91
CA VAL A 91 -11.72 -1.24 19.29
C VAL A 91 -10.77 -1.94 20.27
N GLU A 92 -10.58 -3.25 20.12
CA GLU A 92 -9.69 -4.05 20.98
C GLU A 92 -8.24 -3.56 20.92
N GLU A 93 -7.75 -3.24 19.73
CA GLU A 93 -6.39 -2.77 19.53
C GLU A 93 -6.18 -1.32 20.02
N THR A 94 -7.09 -0.41 19.65
CA THR A 94 -6.91 1.03 19.88
C THR A 94 -7.47 1.51 21.21
N THR A 95 -8.37 0.74 21.82
CA THR A 95 -9.23 1.13 22.95
C THR A 95 -10.17 2.32 22.67
N PHE A 96 -10.28 2.76 21.41
CA PHE A 96 -11.04 3.94 21.03
C PHE A 96 -12.39 3.61 20.38
N GLY A 97 -13.43 4.29 20.86
CA GLY A 97 -14.77 4.25 20.29
C GLY A 97 -15.58 3.02 20.71
N ARG A 98 -16.64 2.74 19.96
CA ARG A 98 -17.58 1.63 20.20
C ARG A 98 -17.65 0.76 18.95
N VAL A 99 -17.91 -0.53 19.15
CA VAL A 99 -17.93 -1.50 18.03
C VAL A 99 -19.05 -1.16 17.05
N GLU A 100 -20.22 -0.80 17.56
CA GLU A 100 -21.43 -0.49 16.78
C GLU A 100 -21.18 0.73 15.87
N ASP A 101 -20.61 1.80 16.43
CA ASP A 101 -20.27 3.01 15.68
C ASP A 101 -19.21 2.73 14.60
N LYS A 102 -18.24 1.86 14.88
CA LYS A 102 -17.23 1.46 13.89
C LYS A 102 -17.81 0.57 12.78
N ILE A 103 -18.78 -0.30 13.08
CA ILE A 103 -19.50 -1.08 12.07
C ILE A 103 -20.19 -0.15 11.08
N GLU A 104 -20.93 0.84 11.57
CA GLU A 104 -21.64 1.78 10.71
C GLU A 104 -20.69 2.67 9.91
N LYS A 105 -19.55 3.08 10.49
CA LYS A 105 -18.51 3.83 9.77
C LYS A 105 -17.84 3.01 8.67
N ASN A 106 -17.53 1.75 8.94
CA ASN A 106 -16.95 0.85 7.95
C ASN A 106 -17.98 0.51 6.84
N ARG A 107 -19.25 0.32 7.20
CA ARG A 107 -20.37 0.16 6.27
C ARG A 107 -20.51 1.40 5.37
N LEU A 108 -20.43 2.60 5.95
CA LEU A 108 -20.47 3.85 5.21
C LEU A 108 -19.30 3.95 4.22
N ALA A 109 -18.07 3.69 4.67
CA ALA A 109 -16.90 3.68 3.79
C ALA A 109 -17.05 2.66 2.65
N ALA A 110 -17.48 1.43 2.95
CA ALA A 110 -17.67 0.41 1.91
C ALA A 110 -18.75 0.80 0.89
N LEU A 111 -19.90 1.34 1.32
CA LEU A 111 -21.04 1.56 0.44
C LEU A 111 -21.10 2.95 -0.20
N LYS A 112 -20.45 3.95 0.39
CA LYS A 112 -20.58 5.36 -0.01
C LYS A 112 -19.27 6.00 -0.46
N THR A 113 -18.12 5.36 -0.32
CA THR A 113 -16.91 5.84 -0.98
C THR A 113 -17.09 5.76 -2.51
N PRO A 114 -16.95 6.88 -3.24
CA PRO A 114 -17.09 6.89 -4.70
C PRO A 114 -16.09 5.94 -5.36
N GLY A 115 -16.58 5.15 -6.32
CA GLY A 115 -15.77 4.34 -7.20
C GLY A 115 -15.47 5.07 -8.51
N ILE A 116 -15.51 4.32 -9.61
CA ILE A 116 -15.17 4.87 -10.93
C ILE A 116 -16.23 5.84 -11.49
N GLU A 117 -17.41 5.92 -10.87
CA GLU A 117 -18.42 6.92 -11.18
C GLU A 117 -17.94 8.37 -10.97
N ASP A 118 -16.88 8.58 -10.17
CA ASP A 118 -16.29 9.90 -9.93
C ASP A 118 -15.28 10.34 -11.02
N LEU A 119 -15.02 9.47 -12.01
CA LEU A 119 -14.05 9.69 -13.08
C LEU A 119 -14.66 10.28 -14.36
N GLU A 120 -15.66 11.15 -14.24
CA GLU A 120 -16.39 11.69 -15.40
C GLU A 120 -15.54 12.65 -16.24
N PRO A 121 -15.33 12.40 -17.55
CA PRO A 121 -14.60 13.32 -18.39
C PRO A 121 -15.39 14.63 -18.60
N THR A 122 -14.68 15.73 -18.83
CA THR A 122 -15.29 17.03 -19.17
C THR A 122 -14.94 17.40 -20.60
N ALA A 123 -15.95 17.79 -21.39
CA ALA A 123 -15.76 18.26 -22.76
C ALA A 123 -16.16 19.73 -22.88
N TYR A 124 -15.29 20.53 -23.50
CA TYR A 124 -15.55 21.91 -23.90
C TYR A 124 -15.61 21.96 -25.42
N SER A 125 -16.65 22.57 -25.97
CA SER A 125 -16.81 22.71 -27.42
C SER A 125 -17.27 24.13 -27.75
N ASP A 126 -16.61 24.75 -28.72
CA ASP A 126 -16.92 26.09 -29.22
C ASP A 126 -16.55 26.20 -30.72
N ASP A 127 -16.63 27.40 -31.28
CA ASP A 127 -16.28 27.67 -32.68
C ASP A 127 -14.78 27.42 -32.99
N ASN A 128 -13.94 27.30 -31.96
CA ASN A 128 -12.50 27.04 -32.08
C ASN A 128 -12.15 25.56 -31.94
N GLY A 129 -13.14 24.69 -31.71
CA GLY A 129 -12.98 23.24 -31.72
C GLY A 129 -13.52 22.56 -30.46
N MET A 130 -12.87 21.46 -30.08
CA MET A 130 -13.27 20.62 -28.94
C MET A 130 -12.05 20.27 -28.10
N THR A 131 -12.17 20.44 -26.78
CA THR A 131 -11.19 20.01 -25.79
C THR A 131 -11.82 18.98 -24.87
N LEU A 132 -11.16 17.83 -24.71
CA LEU A 132 -11.52 16.78 -23.77
C LEU A 132 -10.53 16.78 -22.60
N MET A 133 -11.05 16.75 -21.38
CA MET A 133 -10.27 16.61 -20.16
C MET A 133 -10.66 15.33 -19.44
N GLU A 134 -9.68 14.47 -19.19
CA GLU A 134 -9.84 13.19 -18.48
C GLU A 134 -8.96 13.15 -17.22
N ARG A 135 -9.32 12.27 -16.29
CA ARG A 135 -8.53 12.01 -15.07
C ARG A 135 -7.61 10.81 -15.32
N ALA A 136 -6.30 11.04 -15.27
CA ALA A 136 -5.30 9.99 -15.33
C ALA A 136 -4.84 9.56 -13.93
N ALA A 137 -4.34 8.34 -13.82
CA ALA A 137 -3.70 7.86 -12.60
C ALA A 137 -2.39 8.62 -12.35
N TYR A 138 -2.07 8.85 -11.07
CA TYR A 138 -0.82 9.45 -10.63
C TYR A 138 0.32 8.44 -10.49
N GLY A 139 0.04 7.24 -9.95
CA GLY A 139 1.08 6.27 -9.64
C GLY A 139 0.81 5.49 -8.35
N VAL A 140 1.87 5.32 -7.56
CA VAL A 140 1.82 4.76 -6.20
C VAL A 140 1.52 5.87 -5.20
N ILE A 141 0.46 5.71 -4.40
CA ILE A 141 0.09 6.68 -3.36
C ILE A 141 0.50 6.15 -1.98
N GLY A 142 1.19 6.97 -1.19
CA GLY A 142 1.42 6.71 0.23
C GLY A 142 0.26 7.18 1.10
N SER A 143 -0.29 6.31 1.95
CA SER A 143 -1.39 6.63 2.84
C SER A 143 -1.05 6.35 4.30
N ILE A 144 -0.98 7.41 5.11
CA ILE A 144 -0.71 7.32 6.55
C ILE A 144 -2.04 7.18 7.30
N ILE A 145 -2.21 6.08 8.04
CA ILE A 145 -3.50 5.72 8.64
C ILE A 145 -3.56 6.14 10.12
N PRO A 146 -4.60 6.87 10.56
CA PRO A 146 -4.75 7.30 11.95
C PRO A 146 -5.26 6.17 12.87
N SER A 147 -5.04 6.31 14.18
CA SER A 147 -5.53 5.34 15.18
C SER A 147 -7.01 5.46 15.52
N THR A 148 -7.67 6.58 15.22
CA THR A 148 -9.09 6.79 15.53
C THR A 148 -10.02 6.04 14.57
N ASN A 149 -9.66 6.03 13.28
CA ASN A 149 -10.47 5.53 12.17
C ASN A 149 -9.70 4.57 11.24
N PRO A 150 -8.92 3.60 11.77
CA PRO A 150 -7.92 2.90 10.97
C PRO A 150 -8.52 2.14 9.79
N THR A 151 -9.50 1.30 10.06
CA THR A 151 -10.15 0.43 9.07
C THR A 151 -10.91 1.24 8.02
N SER A 152 -11.70 2.24 8.44
CA SER A 152 -12.48 3.06 7.52
C SER A 152 -11.60 3.92 6.60
N THR A 153 -10.44 4.38 7.07
CA THR A 153 -9.48 5.11 6.24
C THR A 153 -8.85 4.18 5.21
N VAL A 154 -8.47 2.95 5.59
CA VAL A 154 -7.96 1.94 4.63
C VAL A 154 -9.01 1.64 3.56
N ILE A 155 -10.27 1.39 3.95
CA ILE A 155 -11.37 1.09 3.02
C ILE A 155 -11.60 2.25 2.05
N ASN A 156 -11.77 3.47 2.57
CA ASN A 156 -12.05 4.64 1.75
C ASN A 156 -10.91 4.92 0.77
N ASN A 157 -9.67 4.97 1.27
CA ASN A 157 -8.52 5.29 0.45
C ASN A 157 -8.25 4.18 -0.57
N GLY A 158 -8.38 2.90 -0.18
CA GLY A 158 -8.25 1.77 -1.09
C GLY A 158 -9.23 1.86 -2.26
N ILE A 159 -10.53 2.05 -1.99
CA ILE A 159 -11.54 2.16 -3.04
C ILE A 159 -11.26 3.36 -3.97
N SER A 160 -11.07 4.56 -3.42
CA SER A 160 -10.89 5.77 -4.23
C SER A 160 -9.61 5.74 -5.07
N MET A 161 -8.49 5.26 -4.49
CA MET A 161 -7.21 5.23 -5.19
C MET A 161 -7.20 4.19 -6.31
N ILE A 162 -7.75 2.99 -6.05
CA ILE A 162 -7.90 1.92 -7.05
C ILE A 162 -8.85 2.36 -8.16
N ALA A 163 -9.96 3.04 -7.84
CA ALA A 163 -10.86 3.60 -8.84
C ALA A 163 -10.09 4.49 -9.83
N GLY A 164 -9.30 5.42 -9.31
CA GLY A 164 -8.43 6.31 -10.08
C GLY A 164 -7.27 5.61 -10.81
N GLY A 165 -7.11 4.30 -10.69
CA GLY A 165 -6.02 3.54 -11.34
C GLY A 165 -4.68 3.62 -10.60
N ASN A 166 -4.68 4.04 -9.35
CA ASN A 166 -3.49 4.11 -8.50
C ASN A 166 -3.37 2.85 -7.65
N SER A 167 -2.14 2.44 -7.38
CA SER A 167 -1.88 1.54 -6.25
C SER A 167 -1.63 2.36 -4.99
N VAL A 168 -1.70 1.71 -3.83
CA VAL A 168 -1.57 2.39 -2.54
C VAL A 168 -0.70 1.57 -1.59
N VAL A 169 0.22 2.27 -0.91
CA VAL A 169 1.01 1.73 0.21
C VAL A 169 0.51 2.38 1.49
N PHE A 170 0.08 1.57 2.45
CA PHE A 170 -0.44 2.02 3.73
C PHE A 170 0.64 1.98 4.81
N ASN A 171 0.79 3.09 5.55
CA ASN A 171 1.61 3.14 6.75
C ASN A 171 0.73 3.41 7.97
N PRO A 172 0.36 2.37 8.74
CA PRO A 172 -0.56 2.54 9.85
C PRO A 172 0.09 3.09 11.12
N HIS A 173 -0.69 3.87 11.87
CA HIS A 173 -0.31 4.27 13.22
C HIS A 173 -0.01 3.02 14.07
N PRO A 174 1.07 2.99 14.89
CA PRO A 174 1.46 1.80 15.65
C PRO A 174 0.37 1.22 16.54
N MET A 175 -0.47 2.07 17.14
CA MET A 175 -1.63 1.66 17.96
C MET A 175 -2.81 1.07 17.18
N ALA A 176 -2.75 1.04 15.85
CA ALA A 176 -3.80 0.52 14.99
C ALA A 176 -3.24 -0.36 13.85
N LYS A 177 -2.07 -0.96 14.09
CA LYS A 177 -1.32 -1.71 13.08
C LYS A 177 -2.08 -2.97 12.65
N LYS A 178 -2.52 -3.79 13.60
CA LYS A 178 -3.18 -5.08 13.35
C LYS A 178 -4.50 -4.90 12.61
N SER A 179 -5.35 -3.99 13.09
CA SER A 179 -6.65 -3.69 12.46
C SER A 179 -6.50 -3.12 11.05
N SER A 180 -5.51 -2.24 10.83
CA SER A 180 -5.21 -1.70 9.50
C SER A 180 -4.67 -2.78 8.57
N CYS A 181 -3.64 -3.54 8.98
CA CYS A 181 -3.05 -4.61 8.19
C CYS A 181 -4.08 -5.68 7.84
N PHE A 182 -4.91 -6.10 8.79
CA PHE A 182 -5.97 -7.08 8.51
C PHE A 182 -6.95 -6.57 7.44
N THR A 183 -7.32 -5.29 7.50
CA THR A 183 -8.17 -4.67 6.47
C THR A 183 -7.47 -4.63 5.10
N VAL A 184 -6.17 -4.34 5.06
CA VAL A 184 -5.37 -4.39 3.81
C VAL A 184 -5.31 -5.80 3.25
N SER A 185 -5.15 -6.82 4.09
CA SER A 185 -5.14 -8.22 3.66
C SER A 185 -6.48 -8.65 3.05
N LEU A 186 -7.60 -8.27 3.67
CA LEU A 186 -8.92 -8.51 3.09
C LEU A 186 -9.08 -7.84 1.72
N ILE A 187 -8.60 -6.60 1.57
CA ILE A 187 -8.64 -5.92 0.27
C ILE A 187 -7.82 -6.69 -0.76
N ASN A 188 -6.59 -7.11 -0.43
CA ASN A 188 -5.74 -7.87 -1.36
C ASN A 188 -6.38 -9.21 -1.78
N GLN A 189 -7.05 -9.92 -0.86
CA GLN A 189 -7.75 -11.18 -1.17
C GLN A 189 -8.96 -11.01 -2.12
N ALA A 190 -9.45 -9.78 -2.29
CA ALA A 190 -10.58 -9.48 -3.18
C ALA A 190 -10.19 -9.07 -4.61
N ILE A 191 -8.90 -8.80 -4.86
CA ILE A 191 -8.36 -8.39 -6.16
C ILE A 191 -7.87 -9.63 -6.92
#